data_AF-W7YJE4-F1
#
_entry.id   AF-W7YJE4-F1
#
_cell.length_a   1.000
_cell.length_b   1.000
_cell.length_c   1.000
_cell.angle_alpha   90.00
_cell.angle_beta   90.00
_cell.angle_gamma   90.00
#
_symmetry.space_group_name_H-M   'P 1'
#
loop_
_entity.id
_entity.type
_entity.pdbx_description
1 polymer ?
#
loop_
_entity_poly.entity_id
_entity_poly.type
_entity_poly.pdbx_seq_one_letter_code
_entity_poly.pdbx_strand_id
1 'polypeptide(L)'
;MTLPIAWFSRKIGFGSVLKNWVVVTISNFIGAIFVAYFFGHVVGLTEGAFLTKTVAIANAKVHDSFLQALISGIGCNWLVCLGVWLAFGSKDVAGKILGMWFPVMAFVGIGFQHVVANMFLIPAAIFAGQMTWSQYFPNFSAVFIGNLIGGVVFVGLAYFIAYQKNSSATHSLTNATDNQKTA
;
A
#
# COMPACT_ATOMS: atom_id res chain seq x y z
N MET A 1 6.05 -3.63 0.43
CA MET A 1 7.08 -4.48 -0.20
C MET A 1 8.53 -4.15 0.19
N THR A 2 8.95 -2.89 0.29
CA THR A 2 10.39 -2.52 0.39
C THR A 2 11.06 -3.00 1.67
N LEU A 3 10.46 -2.74 2.84
CA LEU A 3 10.99 -3.21 4.12
C LEU A 3 10.95 -4.74 4.27
N PRO A 4 9.87 -5.44 3.84
CA PRO A 4 9.89 -6.90 3.74
C PRO A 4 11.06 -7.43 2.90
N ILE A 5 11.37 -6.84 1.74
CA ILE A 5 12.51 -7.23 0.92
C ILE A 5 13.83 -7.05 1.71
N ALA A 6 14.01 -5.89 2.36
CA ALA A 6 15.21 -5.63 3.16
C ALA A 6 15.34 -6.61 4.35
N TRP A 7 14.21 -6.99 4.97
CA TRP A 7 14.16 -7.99 6.04
C TRP A 7 14.51 -9.38 5.53
N PHE A 8 13.95 -9.82 4.39
CA PHE A 8 14.29 -11.09 3.77
C PHE A 8 15.76 -11.15 3.36
N SER A 9 16.34 -10.03 2.91
CA SER A 9 17.78 -9.87 2.66
C SER A 9 18.65 -9.74 3.92
N ARG A 10 18.07 -9.91 5.12
CA ARG A 10 18.75 -9.81 6.43
C ARG A 10 19.45 -8.46 6.67
N LYS A 11 19.03 -7.39 6.00
CA LYS A 11 19.59 -6.03 6.19
C LYS A 11 18.98 -5.30 7.39
N ILE A 12 17.77 -5.70 7.79
CA ILE A 12 17.05 -5.13 8.94
C ILE A 12 16.39 -6.24 9.74
N GLY A 13 16.19 -6.00 11.05
CA GLY A 13 15.44 -6.91 11.92
C GLY A 13 13.92 -6.75 11.79
N PHE A 14 13.17 -7.81 12.13
CA PHE A 14 11.70 -7.79 12.12
C PHE A 14 11.11 -6.67 13.00
N GLY A 15 11.71 -6.38 14.16
CA GLY A 15 11.30 -5.28 15.03
C GLY A 15 11.35 -3.90 14.35
N SER A 16 12.31 -3.69 13.43
CA SER A 16 12.39 -2.45 12.65
C SER A 16 11.24 -2.34 11.64
N VAL A 17 10.86 -3.47 11.02
CA VAL A 17 9.71 -3.55 10.10
C VAL A 17 8.42 -3.21 10.85
N LEU A 18 8.19 -3.85 12.00
CA LEU A 18 6.99 -3.64 12.79
C LEU A 18 6.89 -2.20 13.32
N LYS A 19 7.99 -1.66 13.88
CA LYS A 19 8.06 -0.26 14.33
C LYS A 19 7.70 0.70 13.20
N ASN A 20 8.27 0.48 12.00
CA ASN A 20 7.96 1.33 10.86
C ASN A 20 6.50 1.23 10.44
N TRP A 21 5.92 0.03 10.37
CA TRP A 21 4.51 -0.14 10.03
C TRP A 21 3.61 0.63 10.99
N VAL A 22 3.83 0.50 12.30
CA VAL A 22 3.05 1.23 13.31
C VAL A 22 3.17 2.74 13.11
N VAL A 23 4.39 3.27 13.02
CA VAL A 23 4.64 4.72 12.88
C VAL A 23 4.02 5.27 11.59
N VAL A 24 4.21 4.58 10.45
CA VAL A 24 3.69 5.01 9.15
C VAL A 24 2.17 4.94 9.13
N THR A 25 1.56 3.90 9.70
CA THR A 25 0.10 3.78 9.76
C THR A 25 -0.51 4.87 10.60
N ILE A 26 0.03 5.14 11.78
CA ILE A 26 -0.47 6.22 12.66
C ILE A 26 -0.30 7.58 11.99
N SER A 27 0.87 7.85 11.40
CA SER A 27 1.13 9.14 10.74
C SER A 27 0.22 9.37 9.53
N ASN A 28 -0.01 8.34 8.71
CA ASN A 28 -0.97 8.41 7.61
C ASN A 28 -2.39 8.63 8.11
N PHE A 29 -2.78 7.95 9.19
CA PHE A 29 -4.11 8.10 9.76
C PHE A 29 -4.34 9.53 10.25
N ILE A 30 -3.40 10.10 11.02
CA ILE A 30 -3.47 11.48 11.50
C ILE A 30 -3.58 12.47 10.32
N GLY A 31 -2.73 12.31 9.29
CA GLY A 31 -2.77 13.16 8.10
C GLY A 31 -4.09 13.03 7.32
N ALA A 32 -4.61 11.81 7.17
CA ALA A 32 -5.86 11.55 6.47
C ALA A 32 -7.07 12.13 7.22
N ILE A 33 -7.10 12.02 8.55
CA ILE A 33 -8.12 12.65 9.40
C ILE A 33 -8.05 14.17 9.32
N PHE A 34 -6.84 14.74 9.34
CA PHE A 34 -6.65 16.17 9.15
C PHE A 34 -7.28 16.64 7.82
N VAL A 35 -7.00 15.95 6.71
CA VAL A 35 -7.59 16.29 5.40
C VAL A 35 -9.11 16.08 5.41
N ALA A 36 -9.59 14.95 5.94
CA ALA A 36 -11.03 14.65 6.00
C ALA A 36 -11.81 15.71 6.81
N TYR A 37 -11.24 16.20 7.90
CA TYR A 37 -11.89 17.21 8.74
C TYR A 37 -11.78 18.62 8.13
N PHE A 38 -10.57 19.12 7.89
CA PHE A 38 -10.41 20.50 7.45
C PHE A 38 -10.88 20.72 6.00
N PHE A 39 -10.48 19.84 5.08
CA PHE A 39 -10.81 20.01 3.66
C PHE A 39 -12.18 19.38 3.34
N GLY A 40 -12.47 18.23 3.94
CA GLY A 40 -13.73 17.54 3.72
C GLY A 40 -14.92 18.22 4.39
N HIS A 41 -14.85 18.46 5.70
CA HIS A 41 -15.95 18.96 6.52
C HIS A 41 -15.96 20.49 6.65
N VAL A 42 -14.86 21.12 7.09
CA VAL A 42 -14.83 22.59 7.31
C VAL A 42 -14.95 23.37 6.00
N VAL A 43 -14.19 22.98 4.96
CA VAL A 43 -14.32 23.58 3.62
C VAL A 43 -15.51 23.00 2.83
N GLY A 44 -15.96 21.79 3.18
CA GLY A 44 -17.11 21.15 2.55
C GLY A 44 -16.82 20.44 1.21
N LEU A 45 -15.55 20.16 0.87
CA LEU A 45 -15.19 19.56 -0.43
C LEU A 45 -15.70 18.12 -0.61
N THR A 46 -16.00 17.43 0.49
CA THR A 46 -16.60 16.08 0.45
C THR A 46 -18.09 16.09 0.76
N GLU A 47 -18.65 17.28 0.99
CA GLU A 47 -20.06 17.51 1.33
C GLU A 47 -20.77 18.27 0.18
N GLY A 48 -21.96 18.82 0.45
CA GLY A 48 -22.74 19.56 -0.53
C GLY A 48 -22.99 18.74 -1.81
N ALA A 49 -22.55 19.28 -2.96
CA ALA A 49 -22.70 18.63 -4.26
C ALA A 49 -22.01 17.26 -4.37
N PHE A 50 -20.97 17.00 -3.56
CA PHE A 50 -20.21 15.75 -3.57
C PHE A 50 -20.65 14.75 -2.50
N LEU A 51 -21.51 15.16 -1.55
CA LEU A 51 -21.93 14.33 -0.41
C LEU A 51 -22.47 12.97 -0.87
N THR A 52 -23.37 12.96 -1.85
CA THR A 52 -23.98 11.72 -2.36
C THR A 52 -22.92 10.74 -2.88
N LYS A 53 -21.86 11.24 -3.53
CA LYS A 53 -20.76 10.39 -4.03
C LYS A 53 -19.88 9.91 -2.89
N THR A 54 -19.50 10.79 -1.96
CA THR A 54 -18.72 10.43 -0.76
C THR A 54 -19.41 9.32 0.02
N VAL A 55 -20.71 9.48 0.29
CA VAL A 55 -21.54 8.51 1.03
C VAL A 55 -21.69 7.21 0.26
N ALA A 56 -21.94 7.25 -1.05
CA ALA A 56 -22.07 6.06 -1.87
C ALA A 56 -20.78 5.21 -1.85
N ILE A 57 -19.61 5.84 -2.03
CA ILE A 57 -18.33 5.12 -2.04
C ILE A 57 -17.99 4.60 -0.64
N ALA A 58 -18.22 5.40 0.41
CA ALA A 58 -17.99 4.95 1.78
C ALA A 58 -18.90 3.75 2.12
N ASN A 59 -20.19 3.81 1.78
CA ASN A 59 -21.14 2.72 2.01
C ASN A 59 -20.77 1.44 1.28
N ALA A 60 -20.33 1.54 0.02
CA ALA A 60 -19.85 0.39 -0.73
C ALA A 60 -18.67 -0.29 -0.05
N LYS A 61 -17.80 0.47 0.64
CA LYS A 61 -16.62 -0.07 1.32
C LYS A 61 -16.94 -0.74 2.65
N VAL A 62 -17.75 -0.11 3.51
CA VAL A 62 -18.03 -0.64 4.87
C VAL A 62 -19.00 -1.82 4.88
N HIS A 63 -19.83 -1.96 3.83
CA HIS A 63 -20.77 -3.08 3.71
C HIS A 63 -20.16 -4.32 3.05
N ASP A 64 -18.94 -4.24 2.51
CA ASP A 64 -18.21 -5.42 2.11
C ASP A 64 -18.01 -6.34 3.33
N SER A 65 -18.27 -7.63 3.14
CA SER A 65 -17.92 -8.63 4.15
C SER A 65 -16.41 -8.62 4.42
N PHE A 66 -16.00 -9.11 5.60
CA PHE A 66 -14.58 -9.15 5.96
C PHE A 66 -13.71 -9.82 4.89
N LEU A 67 -14.18 -10.93 4.31
CA LEU A 67 -13.45 -11.66 3.27
C LEU A 67 -13.35 -10.86 1.96
N GLN A 68 -14.44 -10.18 1.56
CA GLN A 68 -14.43 -9.32 0.37
C GLN A 68 -13.45 -8.15 0.54
N ALA A 69 -13.52 -7.45 1.68
CA ALA A 69 -12.62 -6.35 1.99
C ALA A 69 -11.14 -6.80 2.07
N LEU A 70 -10.88 -7.98 2.64
CA LEU A 70 -9.54 -8.57 2.71
C LEU A 70 -8.97 -8.89 1.33
N ILE A 71 -9.73 -9.62 0.49
CA ILE A 71 -9.29 -9.99 -0.87
C ILE A 71 -9.09 -8.73 -1.73
N SER A 72 -10.02 -7.78 -1.63
CA SER A 72 -9.93 -6.47 -2.29
C SER A 72 -8.66 -5.71 -1.86
N GLY A 73 -8.33 -5.77 -0.56
CA GLY A 73 -7.09 -5.21 -0.03
C GLY A 73 -5.83 -5.88 -0.57
N ILE A 74 -5.83 -7.20 -0.78
CA ILE A 74 -4.70 -7.91 -1.38
C ILE A 74 -4.46 -7.41 -2.82
N GLY A 75 -5.52 -7.40 -3.62
CA GLY A 75 -5.47 -6.93 -5.01
C GLY A 75 -5.03 -5.48 -5.12
N CYS A 76 -5.53 -4.61 -4.23
CA CYS A 76 -5.11 -3.21 -4.17
C CYS A 76 -3.60 -3.08 -4.02
N ASN A 77 -3.03 -3.67 -2.95
CA ASN A 77 -1.63 -3.42 -2.64
C ASN A 77 -0.67 -4.18 -3.56
N TRP A 78 -1.15 -5.22 -4.25
CA TRP A 78 -0.43 -5.80 -5.38
C TRP A 78 -0.20 -4.73 -6.45
N LEU A 79 -1.25 -4.06 -6.94
CA LEU A 79 -1.14 -3.03 -7.97
C LEU A 79 -0.33 -1.81 -7.50
N VAL A 80 -0.52 -1.36 -6.26
CA VAL A 80 0.29 -0.28 -5.67
C VAL A 80 1.77 -0.64 -5.67
N CYS A 81 2.11 -1.86 -5.26
CA CYS A 81 3.50 -2.32 -5.23
C CYS A 81 4.08 -2.47 -6.65
N LEU A 82 3.31 -2.92 -7.63
CA LEU A 82 3.74 -2.94 -9.04
C LEU A 82 4.01 -1.53 -9.57
N GLY A 83 3.14 -0.56 -9.26
CA GLY A 83 3.37 0.84 -9.67
C GLY A 83 4.67 1.40 -9.11
N VAL A 84 4.93 1.19 -7.82
CA VAL A 84 6.18 1.62 -7.20
C VAL A 84 7.39 0.90 -7.81
N TRP A 85 7.25 -0.36 -8.22
CA TRP A 85 8.31 -1.08 -8.92
C TRP A 85 8.59 -0.53 -10.32
N LEU A 86 7.54 -0.23 -11.11
CA LEU A 86 7.68 0.44 -12.40
C LEU A 86 8.35 1.81 -12.26
N ALA A 87 8.01 2.55 -11.20
CA ALA A 87 8.66 3.82 -10.88
C ALA A 87 10.14 3.63 -10.49
N PHE A 88 10.49 2.60 -9.71
CA PHE A 88 11.90 2.31 -9.41
C PHE A 88 12.69 1.83 -10.63
N GLY A 89 12.05 1.15 -11.58
CA GLY A 89 12.67 0.69 -12.82
C GLY A 89 12.87 1.79 -13.87
N SER A 90 12.17 2.93 -13.75
CA SER A 90 12.27 4.05 -14.69
C SER A 90 13.38 5.04 -14.32
N LYS A 91 14.09 5.56 -15.34
CA LYS A 91 15.21 6.50 -15.19
C LYS A 91 14.78 7.97 -15.30
N ASP A 92 13.66 8.24 -15.95
CA ASP A 92 13.14 9.58 -16.20
C ASP A 92 11.85 9.84 -15.40
N VAL A 93 11.49 11.12 -15.25
CA VAL A 93 10.32 11.52 -14.46
C VAL A 93 9.01 11.07 -15.13
N ALA A 94 8.93 11.14 -16.46
CA ALA A 94 7.70 10.79 -17.18
C ALA A 94 7.39 9.30 -17.03
N GLY A 95 8.38 8.42 -17.16
CA GLY A 95 8.23 6.99 -16.92
C GLY A 95 7.83 6.65 -15.49
N LYS A 96 8.33 7.39 -14.48
CA LYS A 96 7.89 7.25 -13.08
C LYS A 96 6.41 7.61 -12.89
N ILE A 97 5.97 8.70 -13.51
CA ILE A 97 4.56 9.13 -13.47
C ILE A 97 3.68 8.08 -14.14
N LEU A 98 4.01 7.67 -15.37
CA LEU A 98 3.22 6.68 -16.12
C LEU A 98 3.19 5.32 -15.43
N GLY A 99 4.33 4.89 -14.85
CA GLY A 99 4.44 3.65 -14.09
C GLY A 99 3.55 3.62 -12.85
N MET A 100 3.31 4.76 -12.21
CA MET A 100 2.36 4.88 -11.10
C MET A 100 0.92 5.08 -11.57
N TRP A 101 0.70 5.84 -12.65
CA TRP A 101 -0.62 6.26 -13.10
C TRP A 101 -1.55 5.09 -13.42
N PHE A 102 -1.10 4.18 -14.28
CA PHE A 102 -1.97 3.07 -14.74
C PHE A 102 -2.33 2.09 -13.61
N PRO A 103 -1.40 1.63 -12.76
CA PRO A 103 -1.77 0.75 -11.66
C PRO A 103 -2.69 1.41 -10.63
N VAL A 104 -2.46 2.70 -10.32
CA VAL A 104 -3.32 3.46 -9.39
C VAL A 104 -4.72 3.62 -9.98
N MET A 105 -4.82 4.05 -11.24
CA MET A 105 -6.09 4.17 -11.95
C MET A 105 -6.83 2.83 -12.03
N ALA A 106 -6.12 1.74 -12.32
CA ALA A 106 -6.72 0.41 -12.41
C ALA A 106 -7.33 -0.04 -11.07
N PHE A 107 -6.60 0.06 -9.95
CA PHE A 107 -7.16 -0.39 -8.66
C PHE A 107 -8.35 0.48 -8.23
N VAL A 108 -8.32 1.79 -8.52
CA VAL A 108 -9.44 2.69 -8.23
C VAL A 108 -10.64 2.36 -9.11
N GLY A 109 -10.42 2.13 -10.42
CA GLY A 109 -11.47 1.80 -11.38
C GLY A 109 -12.12 0.43 -11.14
N ILE A 110 -11.36 -0.55 -10.68
CA ILE A 110 -11.87 -1.88 -10.28
C ILE A 110 -12.65 -1.80 -8.95
N GLY A 111 -12.35 -0.81 -8.11
CA GLY A 111 -12.97 -0.68 -6.79
C GLY A 111 -12.20 -1.39 -5.67
N PHE A 112 -10.90 -1.65 -5.86
CA PHE A 112 -10.07 -2.23 -4.80
C PHE A 112 -9.90 -1.30 -3.60
N GLN A 113 -9.76 -1.89 -2.41
CA GLN A 113 -9.69 -1.15 -1.15
C GLN A 113 -8.23 -0.85 -0.72
N HIS A 114 -7.88 0.43 -0.66
CA HIS A 114 -6.58 0.89 -0.16
C HIS A 114 -6.74 1.44 1.26
N VAL A 115 -5.93 0.92 2.20
CA VAL A 115 -6.09 1.26 3.62
C VAL A 115 -5.96 2.77 3.85
N VAL A 116 -4.95 3.42 3.27
CA VAL A 116 -4.72 4.87 3.46
C VAL A 116 -5.78 5.72 2.77
N ALA A 117 -6.30 5.30 1.61
CA ALA A 117 -7.39 6.04 0.97
C ALA A 117 -8.67 5.96 1.81
N ASN A 118 -8.94 4.79 2.40
CA ASN A 118 -10.06 4.58 3.31
C ASN A 118 -9.91 5.36 4.63
N MET A 119 -8.68 5.65 5.10
CA MET A 119 -8.43 6.54 6.26
C MET A 119 -8.88 7.98 6.04
N PHE A 120 -9.07 8.41 4.78
CA PHE A 120 -9.62 9.73 4.46
C PHE A 120 -11.11 9.64 4.14
N LEU A 121 -11.47 8.78 3.18
CA LEU A 121 -12.80 8.80 2.57
C LEU A 121 -13.92 8.43 3.55
N ILE A 122 -13.70 7.40 4.37
CA ILE A 122 -14.71 6.93 5.32
C ILE A 122 -14.85 7.94 6.47
N PRO A 123 -13.76 8.46 7.08
CA PRO A 123 -13.87 9.55 8.05
C PRO A 123 -14.52 10.82 7.51
N ALA A 124 -14.34 11.17 6.23
CA ALA A 124 -15.05 12.29 5.63
C ALA A 124 -16.59 12.08 5.66
N ALA A 125 -17.07 10.87 5.37
CA ALA A 125 -18.48 10.52 5.52
C ALA A 125 -18.95 10.50 7.00
N ILE A 126 -18.07 10.10 7.93
CA ILE A 126 -18.36 10.14 9.37
C ILE A 126 -18.53 11.58 9.86
N PHE A 127 -17.62 12.49 9.48
CA PHE A 127 -17.72 13.91 9.86
C PHE A 127 -18.92 14.61 9.25
N ALA A 128 -19.36 14.19 8.06
CA ALA A 128 -20.62 14.61 7.45
C ALA A 128 -21.89 14.01 8.12
N GLY A 129 -21.72 13.22 9.19
CA GLY A 129 -22.83 12.62 9.95
C GLY A 129 -23.51 11.41 9.28
N GLN A 130 -22.88 10.83 8.25
CA GLN A 130 -23.48 9.78 7.41
C GLN A 130 -23.01 8.37 7.79
N MET A 131 -22.01 8.27 8.65
CA MET A 131 -21.39 7.01 9.07
C MET A 131 -20.87 7.07 10.50
N THR A 132 -20.53 5.90 11.03
CA THR A 132 -19.97 5.75 12.37
C THR A 132 -18.60 5.07 12.35
N TRP A 133 -17.81 5.34 13.38
CA TRP A 133 -16.51 4.69 13.58
C TRP A 133 -16.63 3.16 13.77
N SER A 134 -17.75 2.69 14.35
CA SER A 134 -18.02 1.26 14.51
C SER A 134 -18.21 0.53 13.17
N GLN A 135 -18.73 1.21 12.15
CA GLN A 135 -18.79 0.69 10.78
C GLN A 135 -17.41 0.70 10.09
N TYR A 136 -16.54 1.64 10.46
CA TYR A 136 -15.23 1.79 9.84
C TYR A 136 -14.20 0.75 10.31
N PHE A 137 -14.09 0.49 11.62
CA PHE A 137 -13.00 -0.35 12.15
C PHE A 137 -12.99 -1.80 11.62
N PRO A 138 -14.14 -2.49 11.41
CA PRO A 138 -14.15 -3.80 10.76
C PRO A 138 -13.56 -3.76 9.34
N ASN A 139 -13.97 -2.78 8.53
CA ASN A 139 -13.39 -2.56 7.20
C ASN A 139 -11.88 -2.28 7.28
N PHE A 140 -11.48 -1.36 8.16
CA PHE A 140 -10.08 -0.98 8.35
C PHE A 140 -9.20 -2.20 8.63
N SER A 141 -9.59 -3.06 9.57
CA SER A 141 -8.82 -4.25 9.93
C SER A 141 -8.67 -5.23 8.75
N ALA A 142 -9.76 -5.51 8.02
CA ALA A 142 -9.74 -6.40 6.87
C ALA A 142 -8.82 -5.87 5.76
N VAL A 143 -8.98 -4.59 5.40
CA VAL A 143 -8.21 -3.95 4.33
C VAL A 143 -6.74 -3.78 4.73
N PHE A 144 -6.45 -3.48 5.99
CA PHE A 144 -5.09 -3.39 6.51
C PHE A 144 -4.36 -4.73 6.37
N ILE A 145 -4.99 -5.83 6.80
CA ILE A 145 -4.43 -7.18 6.67
C ILE A 145 -4.25 -7.55 5.20
N GLY A 146 -5.26 -7.29 4.37
CA GLY A 146 -5.20 -7.56 2.93
C GLY A 146 -4.06 -6.81 2.26
N ASN A 147 -3.92 -5.50 2.52
CA ASN A 147 -2.83 -4.70 2.00
C ASN A 147 -1.46 -5.23 2.48
N LEU A 148 -1.32 -5.63 3.74
CA LEU A 148 -0.08 -6.24 4.25
C LEU A 148 0.27 -7.51 3.47
N ILE A 149 -0.70 -8.43 3.28
CA ILE A 149 -0.51 -9.67 2.52
C ILE A 149 -0.09 -9.37 1.08
N GLY A 150 -0.81 -8.48 0.38
CA GLY A 150 -0.48 -8.07 -1.00
C GLY A 150 0.94 -7.53 -1.14
N GLY A 151 1.37 -6.69 -0.19
CA GLY A 151 2.68 -6.05 -0.24
C GLY A 151 3.84 -6.93 0.23
N VAL A 152 3.62 -7.82 1.20
CA VAL A 152 4.65 -8.70 1.77
C VAL A 152 4.83 -9.96 0.94
N VAL A 153 3.72 -10.66 0.66
CA VAL A 153 3.75 -11.99 0.03
C VAL A 153 3.80 -11.87 -1.48
N PHE A 154 2.83 -11.20 -2.09
CA PHE A 154 2.71 -11.23 -3.55
C PHE A 154 3.79 -10.45 -4.29
N VAL A 155 4.32 -9.39 -3.67
CA VAL A 155 5.41 -8.60 -4.30
C VAL A 155 6.74 -8.75 -3.57
N GLY A 156 6.77 -8.58 -2.25
CA GLY A 156 8.02 -8.66 -1.48
C GLY A 156 8.72 -10.02 -1.59
N LEU A 157 7.99 -11.11 -1.35
CA LEU A 157 8.52 -12.47 -1.41
C LEU A 157 8.79 -12.92 -2.85
N ALA A 158 7.86 -12.67 -3.77
CA ALA A 158 8.03 -13.02 -5.18
C ALA A 158 9.30 -12.37 -5.79
N TYR A 159 9.52 -11.09 -5.48
CA TYR A 159 10.71 -10.37 -5.92
C TYR A 159 11.99 -10.92 -5.28
N PHE A 160 11.95 -11.18 -3.97
CA PHE A 160 13.09 -11.75 -3.26
C PHE A 160 13.54 -13.10 -3.84
N ILE A 161 12.58 -13.97 -4.16
CA ILE A 161 12.85 -15.27 -4.81
C ILE A 161 13.44 -15.05 -6.21
N ALA A 162 12.87 -14.15 -7.00
CA ALA A 162 13.32 -13.91 -8.38
C ALA A 162 14.76 -13.38 -8.46
N TYR A 163 15.19 -12.55 -7.50
CA TYR A 163 16.50 -11.87 -7.55
C TYR A 163 17.56 -12.44 -6.60
N GLN A 164 17.22 -13.40 -5.73
CA GLN A 164 18.20 -14.05 -4.84
C GLN A 164 19.36 -14.73 -5.60
N LYS A 165 19.08 -15.30 -6.78
CA LYS A 165 20.03 -16.16 -7.51
C LYS A 165 21.23 -15.40 -8.10
N ASN A 166 21.14 -14.07 -8.26
CA ASN A 166 22.22 -13.28 -8.85
C ASN A 166 23.31 -12.85 -7.84
N SER A 167 23.04 -12.93 -6.54
CA SER A 167 24.04 -12.59 -5.52
C SER A 167 25.05 -13.72 -5.29
N SER A 168 24.62 -14.99 -5.40
CA SER A 168 25.47 -16.15 -5.17
C SER A 168 26.43 -16.45 -6.33
N ALA A 169 26.02 -16.18 -7.58
CA ALA A 169 26.85 -16.41 -8.77
C ALA A 169 28.00 -15.38 -8.92
N THR A 170 27.80 -14.16 -8.42
CA THR A 170 28.85 -13.13 -8.45
C THR A 170 29.95 -13.45 -7.45
N HIS A 171 29.59 -13.94 -6.25
CA HIS A 171 30.55 -14.29 -5.21
C HIS A 171 31.43 -15.50 -5.57
N SER A 172 30.92 -16.45 -6.36
CA SER A 172 31.69 -17.61 -6.84
C SER A 172 32.67 -17.25 -7.97
N LEU A 173 32.32 -16.30 -8.84
CA LEU A 173 33.20 -15.83 -9.92
C LEU A 173 34.36 -14.96 -9.39
N THR A 174 34.13 -14.15 -8.35
CA THR A 174 35.20 -13.38 -7.69
C THR A 174 36.19 -14.29 -6.97
N ASN A 175 35.70 -15.32 -6.26
CA ASN A 175 36.58 -16.27 -5.58
C ASN A 175 37.39 -17.14 -6.55
N ALA A 176 36.84 -17.46 -7.73
CA ALA A 176 37.55 -18.22 -8.76
C ALA A 176 38.65 -17.40 -9.46
N THR A 177 38.45 -16.08 -9.61
CA THR A 177 39.44 -15.19 -10.25
C THR A 177 40.57 -14.78 -9.30
N ASP A 178 40.32 -14.69 -7.98
CA ASP A 178 41.41 -14.48 -7.01
C ASP A 178 42.31 -15.70 -6.88
N ASN A 179 41.74 -16.92 -6.85
CA ASN A 179 42.54 -18.16 -6.79
C ASN A 179 43.41 -18.42 -8.04
N GLN A 180 43.08 -17.82 -9.19
CA GLN A 180 43.92 -17.89 -10.40
C GLN A 180 45.05 -16.85 -10.44
N LYS A 181 45.03 -15.83 -9.57
CA LYS A 181 46.09 -14.82 -9.49
C LYS A 181 47.14 -15.13 -8.43
N THR A 182 46.87 -16.10 -7.55
CA THR A 182 47.75 -16.54 -6.46
C THR A 182 48.44 -17.89 -6.74
N ALA A 183 48.30 -18.44 -7.94
CA ALA A 183 48.97 -19.64 -8.43
C ALA A 183 49.88 -19.28 -9.61
#